data_AF-S5XRZ9-F1
#
_entry.id   AF-S5XRZ9-F1
#
_cell.length_a   1.000
_cell.length_b   1.000
_cell.length_c   1.000
_cell.angle_alpha   90.00
_cell.angle_beta   90.00
_cell.angle_gamma   90.00
#
_symmetry.space_group_name_H-M   'P 1'
#
loop_
_entity.id
_entity.type
_entity.pdbx_description
1 polymer ?
#
loop_
_entity_poly.entity_id
_entity_poly.type
_entity_poly.pdbx_seq_one_letter_code
_entity_poly.pdbx_strand_id
1 'polypeptide(L)'
;MSEVITLSDGSVLDVARYPLPAGVEDDGALLNRAQLAAAFSVSVNAITDWVNKGMPVMSTGQNGVAYEFRLSHCWAWRQDRDERARASKLRGDQLASQAALAFRNLDDDQAEAEAELTADDLRKWSEAEYHRNRVAEQRGDLLRADRMRALVEDMFVTFGAEMDTLPDFAEMQFGLSAAQVAQLQERCDQMRQEVRRLIEERLGRGGAVIALSDRQGEMAL
;
A
#
# COMPACT_ATOMS: atom_id res chain seq x y z
N MET A 1 -11.59 27.68 -35.85
CA MET A 1 -12.00 26.62 -36.79
C MET A 1 -11.64 25.30 -36.11
N SER A 2 -12.63 24.47 -35.80
CA SER A 2 -12.41 23.15 -35.19
C SER A 2 -11.80 22.23 -36.26
N GLU A 3 -10.52 21.89 -36.12
CA GLU A 3 -9.88 20.87 -36.96
C GLU A 3 -10.25 19.50 -36.38
N VAL A 4 -11.04 18.75 -37.15
CA VAL A 4 -11.55 17.44 -36.75
C VAL A 4 -10.89 16.37 -37.60
N ILE A 5 -10.42 15.29 -36.97
CA ILE A 5 -9.74 14.19 -37.65
C ILE A 5 -10.49 12.88 -37.44
N THR A 6 -10.56 12.06 -38.50
CA THR A 6 -11.11 10.72 -38.42
C THR A 6 -9.98 9.73 -38.17
N LEU A 7 -10.08 8.97 -37.08
CA LEU A 7 -9.12 7.94 -36.71
C LEU A 7 -9.38 6.63 -37.48
N SER A 8 -8.42 5.71 -37.44
CA SER A 8 -8.52 4.44 -38.18
C SER A 8 -9.65 3.51 -37.69
N ASP A 9 -10.14 3.72 -36.47
CA ASP A 9 -11.28 3.01 -35.89
C ASP A 9 -12.64 3.63 -36.27
N GLY A 10 -12.63 4.69 -37.10
CA GLY A 10 -13.82 5.44 -37.50
C GLY A 10 -14.29 6.48 -36.48
N SER A 11 -13.62 6.61 -35.33
CA SER A 11 -13.94 7.64 -34.35
C SER A 11 -13.43 9.01 -34.80
N VAL A 12 -14.11 10.05 -34.33
CA VAL A 12 -13.86 11.44 -34.71
C VAL A 12 -13.24 12.16 -33.52
N LEU A 13 -12.05 12.74 -33.72
CA LEU A 13 -11.28 13.44 -32.70
C LEU A 13 -11.18 14.93 -33.05
N ASP A 14 -11.59 15.80 -32.12
CA ASP A 14 -11.38 17.24 -32.25
C ASP A 14 -9.96 17.60 -31.77
N VAL A 15 -9.13 18.08 -32.69
CA VAL A 15 -7.73 18.44 -32.43
C VAL A 15 -7.65 19.63 -31.47
N ALA A 16 -8.64 20.54 -31.51
CA ALA A 16 -8.67 21.71 -30.64
C ALA A 16 -8.82 21.36 -29.15
N ARG A 17 -9.30 20.15 -28.82
CA ARG A 17 -9.40 19.65 -27.45
C ARG A 17 -8.04 19.40 -26.80
N TYR A 18 -7.01 19.17 -27.61
CA TYR A 18 -5.66 18.85 -27.15
C TYR A 18 -4.65 19.78 -27.84
N PRO A 19 -4.61 21.07 -27.45
CA PRO A 19 -3.67 22.01 -28.05
C PRO A 19 -2.23 21.60 -27.78
N LEU A 20 -1.33 21.98 -28.69
CA LEU A 20 0.10 21.79 -28.49
C LEU A 20 0.59 22.57 -27.25
N PRO A 21 1.66 22.11 -26.60
CA PRO A 21 2.24 22.81 -25.45
C PRO A 21 2.62 24.25 -25.78
N ALA A 22 2.55 25.14 -24.78
CA ALA A 22 2.92 26.54 -24.93
C ALA A 22 4.36 26.68 -25.46
N GLY A 23 4.53 27.45 -26.54
CA GLY A 23 5.82 27.69 -27.19
C GLY A 23 6.16 26.76 -28.36
N VAL A 24 5.27 25.81 -28.71
CA VAL A 24 5.39 25.02 -29.94
C VAL A 24 4.54 25.67 -31.02
N GLU A 25 5.18 26.23 -32.04
CA GLU A 25 4.51 26.67 -33.27
C GLU A 25 4.27 25.45 -34.17
N ASP A 26 3.05 25.28 -34.65
CA ASP A 26 2.71 24.33 -35.71
C ASP A 26 2.46 25.13 -36.98
N ASP A 27 3.52 25.28 -37.76
CA ASP A 27 3.56 25.97 -39.04
C ASP A 27 2.71 25.25 -40.11
N GLY A 28 2.06 24.13 -39.76
CA GLY A 28 1.35 23.25 -40.68
C GLY A 28 2.29 22.37 -41.50
N ALA A 29 3.59 22.37 -41.19
CA ALA A 29 4.59 21.60 -41.90
C ALA A 29 4.39 20.09 -41.70
N LEU A 30 4.48 19.34 -42.80
CA LEU A 30 4.45 17.88 -42.76
C LEU A 30 5.80 17.34 -42.28
N LEU A 31 5.77 16.50 -41.25
CA LEU A 31 6.96 15.88 -40.66
C LEU A 31 7.09 14.44 -41.14
N ASN A 32 8.32 13.97 -41.31
CA ASN A 32 8.62 12.55 -41.50
C ASN A 32 8.76 11.80 -40.16
N ARG A 33 8.87 10.47 -40.19
CA ARG A 33 8.98 9.63 -38.97
C ARG A 33 10.13 10.04 -38.03
N ALA A 34 11.28 10.43 -38.58
CA ALA A 34 12.45 10.79 -37.78
C ALA A 34 12.28 12.16 -37.11
N GLN A 35 11.71 13.12 -37.84
CA GLN A 35 11.39 14.45 -37.31
C GLN A 35 10.30 14.38 -36.23
N LEU A 36 9.26 13.57 -36.46
CA LEU A 36 8.19 13.35 -35.48
C LEU A 36 8.70 12.66 -34.22
N ALA A 37 9.60 11.68 -34.37
CA ALA A 37 10.25 11.00 -33.24
C ALA A 37 11.07 11.99 -32.39
N ALA A 38 11.84 12.88 -33.04
CA ALA A 38 12.58 13.94 -32.37
C ALA A 38 11.64 14.93 -31.65
N ALA A 39 10.55 15.37 -32.30
CA ALA A 39 9.57 16.28 -31.72
C ALA A 39 8.91 15.72 -30.45
N PHE A 40 8.61 14.41 -30.42
CA PHE A 40 8.04 13.76 -29.24
C PHE A 40 9.08 13.20 -28.25
N SER A 41 10.37 13.34 -28.54
CA SER A 41 11.47 12.74 -27.75
C SER A 41 11.30 11.22 -27.55
N VAL A 42 10.94 10.50 -28.62
CA VAL A 42 10.76 9.04 -28.63
C VAL A 42 11.58 8.39 -29.74
N SER A 43 11.67 7.05 -29.75
CA SER A 43 12.32 6.33 -30.84
C SER A 43 11.45 6.28 -32.10
N VAL A 44 12.06 6.16 -33.28
CA VAL A 44 11.35 5.95 -34.56
C VAL A 44 10.52 4.65 -34.54
N ASN A 45 10.96 3.65 -33.77
CA ASN A 45 10.22 2.41 -33.57
C ASN A 45 8.92 2.65 -32.78
N ALA A 46 8.91 3.55 -31.80
CA ALA A 46 7.69 3.93 -31.09
C ALA A 46 6.68 4.62 -32.03
N ILE A 47 7.14 5.48 -32.93
CA ILE A 47 6.29 6.09 -33.96
C ILE A 47 5.68 5.01 -34.88
N THR A 48 6.48 4.00 -35.25
CA THR A 48 5.99 2.88 -36.08
C THR A 48 4.93 2.06 -35.35
N ASP A 49 5.12 1.78 -34.07
CA ASP A 49 4.11 1.14 -33.21
C ASP A 49 2.83 1.97 -33.10
N TRP A 50 2.94 3.29 -32.97
CA TRP A 50 1.78 4.19 -32.89
C TRP A 50 0.98 4.22 -34.19
N VAL A 51 1.65 4.21 -35.35
CA VAL A 51 0.97 4.07 -36.65
C VAL A 51 0.16 2.77 -36.70
N ASN A 52 0.72 1.66 -36.25
CA ASN A 52 0.00 0.37 -36.20
C ASN A 52 -1.20 0.40 -35.24
N LYS A 53 -1.17 1.26 -34.22
CA LYS A 53 -2.25 1.49 -33.25
C LYS A 53 -3.29 2.53 -33.73
N GLY A 54 -3.18 3.01 -34.97
CA GLY A 54 -4.16 3.93 -35.54
C GLY A 54 -3.81 5.41 -35.42
N MET A 55 -2.54 5.75 -35.20
CA MET A 55 -2.11 7.16 -35.20
C MET A 55 -2.37 7.79 -36.58
N PRO A 56 -2.86 9.05 -36.63
CA PRO A 56 -3.13 9.75 -37.89
C PRO A 56 -1.91 9.85 -38.79
N VAL A 57 -2.09 9.50 -40.06
CA VAL A 57 -1.09 9.63 -41.12
C VAL A 57 -1.71 10.41 -42.28
N MET A 58 -1.01 11.42 -42.79
CA MET A 58 -1.48 12.22 -43.94
C MET A 58 -1.28 11.49 -45.25
N SER A 59 -0.09 10.91 -45.42
CA SER A 59 0.29 10.14 -46.58
C SER A 59 0.99 8.86 -46.14
N THR A 60 0.40 7.72 -46.48
CA THR A 60 1.02 6.41 -46.25
C THR A 60 2.08 6.20 -47.33
N GLY A 61 3.35 6.29 -46.96
CA GLY A 61 4.44 6.13 -47.91
C GLY A 61 4.40 4.76 -48.60
N GLN A 62 4.36 4.74 -49.92
CA GLN A 62 4.64 3.54 -50.73
C GLN A 62 5.91 3.76 -51.57
N ASN A 63 6.70 2.69 -51.76
CA ASN A 63 7.90 2.58 -52.60
C ASN A 63 8.67 3.90 -52.84
N GLY A 64 9.47 4.32 -51.85
CA GLY A 64 10.35 5.48 -51.95
C GLY A 64 9.77 6.80 -51.44
N VAL A 65 8.47 6.86 -51.12
CA VAL A 65 7.84 8.03 -50.50
C VAL A 65 7.86 7.91 -48.97
N ALA A 66 8.35 8.93 -48.27
CA ALA A 66 8.35 8.98 -46.81
C ALA A 66 6.93 9.18 -46.26
N TYR A 67 6.66 8.65 -45.07
CA TYR A 67 5.40 8.93 -44.36
C TYR A 67 5.33 10.40 -43.97
N GLU A 68 4.16 11.01 -44.13
CA GLU A 68 3.90 12.40 -43.75
C GLU A 68 2.92 12.49 -42.59
N PHE A 69 3.25 13.31 -41.61
CA PHE A 69 2.49 13.50 -40.38
C PHE A 69 2.29 15.00 -40.08
N ARG A 70 1.14 15.38 -39.52
CA ARG A 70 0.95 16.70 -38.91
C ARG A 70 1.15 16.60 -37.40
N LEU A 71 1.94 17.50 -36.82
CA LEU A 71 2.33 17.46 -35.41
C LEU A 71 1.11 17.56 -34.48
N SER A 72 0.24 18.55 -34.71
CA SER A 72 -1.01 18.76 -33.96
C SER A 72 -1.92 17.53 -33.95
N HIS A 73 -2.08 16.85 -35.09
CA HIS A 73 -2.94 15.67 -35.21
C HIS A 73 -2.38 14.48 -34.41
N CYS A 74 -1.08 14.23 -34.54
CA CYS A 74 -0.42 13.15 -33.78
C CYS A 74 -0.39 13.43 -32.27
N TRP A 75 -0.25 14.70 -31.87
CA TRP A 75 -0.31 15.11 -30.47
C TRP A 75 -1.70 14.90 -29.89
N ALA A 76 -2.74 15.35 -30.58
CA ALA A 76 -4.12 15.18 -30.13
C ALA A 76 -4.48 13.71 -29.97
N TRP A 77 -4.11 12.87 -30.93
CA TRP A 77 -4.31 11.41 -30.84
C TRP A 77 -3.60 10.80 -29.63
N ARG A 78 -2.35 11.20 -29.37
CA ARG A 78 -1.59 10.70 -28.21
C ARG A 78 -2.28 11.08 -26.91
N GLN A 79 -2.72 12.34 -26.77
CA GLN A 79 -3.37 12.81 -25.55
C GLN A 79 -4.71 12.12 -25.32
N ASP A 80 -5.55 12.00 -26.35
CA ASP A 80 -6.81 11.25 -26.27
C ASP A 80 -6.57 9.78 -25.91
N ARG A 81 -5.59 9.12 -26.52
CA ARG A 81 -5.22 7.73 -26.17
C ARG A 81 -4.76 7.61 -24.72
N ASP A 82 -3.87 8.49 -24.27
CA ASP A 82 -3.31 8.48 -22.92
C ASP A 82 -4.40 8.85 -21.88
N GLU A 83 -5.37 9.68 -22.23
CA GLU A 83 -6.57 9.97 -21.43
C GLU A 83 -7.51 8.76 -21.36
N ARG A 84 -7.83 8.12 -22.49
CA ARG A 84 -8.63 6.88 -22.54
C ARG A 84 -8.00 5.75 -21.73
N ALA A 85 -6.68 5.58 -21.81
CA ALA A 85 -5.94 4.61 -21.02
C ALA A 85 -6.03 4.90 -19.52
N ARG A 86 -5.86 6.17 -19.11
CA ARG A 86 -6.03 6.60 -17.72
C ARG A 86 -7.45 6.39 -17.22
N ALA A 87 -8.46 6.76 -18.01
CA ALA A 87 -9.87 6.58 -17.67
C ALA A 87 -10.25 5.08 -17.57
N SER A 88 -9.70 4.23 -18.44
CA SER A 88 -9.90 2.77 -18.36
C SER A 88 -9.26 2.18 -17.11
N LYS A 89 -8.05 2.63 -16.75
CA LYS A 89 -7.37 2.20 -15.53
C LYS A 89 -8.16 2.61 -14.29
N LEU A 90 -8.57 3.89 -14.21
CA LEU A 90 -9.38 4.40 -13.08
C LEU A 90 -10.68 3.62 -12.91
N ARG A 91 -11.39 3.31 -14.01
CA ARG A 91 -12.60 2.48 -13.95
C ARG A 91 -12.32 1.05 -13.50
N GLY A 92 -11.21 0.46 -13.95
CA GLY A 92 -10.77 -0.86 -13.50
C GLY A 92 -10.45 -0.88 -12.00
N ASP A 93 -9.74 0.14 -11.52
CA ASP A 93 -9.40 0.30 -10.10
C ASP A 93 -10.67 0.51 -9.24
N GLN A 94 -11.65 1.28 -9.72
CA GLN A 94 -12.95 1.47 -9.06
C GLN A 94 -13.79 0.18 -9.03
N LEU A 95 -13.80 -0.60 -10.10
CA LEU A 95 -14.50 -1.89 -10.12
C LEU A 95 -13.83 -2.89 -9.17
N ALA A 96 -12.50 -2.88 -9.13
CA ALA A 96 -11.73 -3.73 -8.23
C ALA A 96 -11.93 -3.35 -6.77
N SER A 97 -12.01 -2.06 -6.44
CA SER A 97 -12.31 -1.59 -5.08
C SER A 97 -13.73 -1.96 -4.67
N GLN A 98 -14.73 -1.76 -5.55
CA GLN A 98 -16.11 -2.18 -5.30
C GLN A 98 -16.23 -3.70 -5.11
N ALA A 99 -15.55 -4.49 -5.94
CA ALA A 99 -15.53 -5.94 -5.79
C ALA A 99 -14.84 -6.37 -4.49
N ALA A 100 -13.74 -5.71 -4.10
CA ALA A 100 -13.04 -6.00 -2.86
C ALA A 100 -13.91 -5.73 -1.62
N LEU A 101 -14.73 -4.67 -1.65
CA LEU A 101 -15.73 -4.38 -0.61
C LEU A 101 -16.81 -5.48 -0.57
N ALA A 102 -17.36 -5.85 -1.73
CA ALA A 102 -18.39 -6.89 -1.83
C ALA A 102 -17.91 -8.28 -1.40
N PHE A 103 -16.65 -8.65 -1.66
CA PHE A 103 -16.07 -9.92 -1.22
C PHE A 103 -15.70 -9.95 0.27
N ARG A 104 -15.53 -8.78 0.92
CA ARG A 104 -15.15 -8.69 2.33
C ARG A 104 -16.32 -8.53 3.30
N ASN A 105 -17.55 -8.38 2.83
CA ASN A 105 -18.76 -8.32 3.66
C ASN A 105 -18.65 -7.26 4.79
N LEU A 106 -18.07 -6.11 4.46
CA LEU A 106 -17.93 -4.97 5.37
C LEU A 106 -19.17 -4.08 5.21
N ASP A 107 -19.78 -3.67 6.32
CA ASP A 107 -20.92 -2.75 6.32
C ASP A 107 -20.51 -1.38 5.73
N ASP A 108 -21.46 -0.70 5.07
CA ASP A 108 -21.25 0.55 4.32
C ASP A 108 -20.54 1.65 5.13
N ASP A 109 -20.71 1.65 6.46
CA ASP A 109 -20.08 2.61 7.39
C ASP A 109 -18.56 2.41 7.55
N GLN A 110 -18.02 1.22 7.27
CA GLN A 110 -16.58 0.95 7.26
C GLN A 110 -15.91 1.27 5.92
N ALA A 111 -16.70 1.35 4.83
CA ALA A 111 -16.19 1.58 3.49
C ALA A 111 -15.69 3.02 3.27
N GLU A 112 -16.30 4.01 3.95
CA GLU A 112 -15.99 5.43 3.78
C GLU A 112 -14.71 5.85 4.53
N ALA A 113 -14.40 5.19 5.65
CA ALA A 113 -13.20 5.46 6.46
C ALA A 113 -11.90 4.88 5.86
N GLU A 114 -11.99 3.82 5.05
CA GLU A 114 -10.83 3.21 4.37
C GLU A 114 -10.61 3.75 2.95
N ALA A 115 -11.55 4.53 2.41
CA ALA A 115 -11.46 5.09 1.05
C ALA A 115 -10.41 6.20 0.89
N GLU A 116 -9.90 6.77 1.98
CA GLU A 116 -8.88 7.84 1.94
C GLU A 116 -7.45 7.34 1.68
N LEU A 117 -7.20 6.03 1.80
CA LEU A 117 -5.94 5.42 1.39
C LEU A 117 -6.21 4.34 0.35
N THR A 118 -5.85 4.60 -0.92
CA THR A 118 -5.95 3.56 -1.94
C THR A 118 -5.10 2.35 -1.54
N ALA A 119 -5.54 1.15 -1.92
CA ALA A 119 -4.82 -0.09 -1.62
C ALA A 119 -3.34 -0.06 -2.07
N ASP A 120 -2.99 0.74 -3.08
CA ASP A 120 -1.61 0.96 -3.52
C ASP A 120 -0.81 1.88 -2.56
N ASP A 121 -1.45 2.89 -1.98
CA ASP A 121 -0.85 3.72 -0.93
C ASP A 121 -0.67 2.93 0.37
N LEU A 122 -1.64 2.09 0.73
CA LEU A 122 -1.52 1.15 1.86
C LEU A 122 -0.38 0.14 1.62
N ARG A 123 -0.24 -0.37 0.39
CA ARG A 123 0.82 -1.30 0.00
C ARG A 123 2.20 -0.63 0.03
N LYS A 124 2.32 0.59 -0.49
CA LYS A 124 3.57 1.40 -0.44
C LYS A 124 3.94 1.76 0.99
N TRP A 125 2.96 2.13 1.82
CA TRP A 125 3.17 2.44 3.22
C TRP A 125 3.62 1.21 4.00
N SER A 126 2.96 0.07 3.75
CA SER A 126 3.32 -1.24 4.32
C SER A 126 4.71 -1.71 3.88
N GLU A 127 5.10 -1.52 2.61
CA GLU A 127 6.44 -1.81 2.11
C GLU A 127 7.50 -0.91 2.76
N ALA A 128 7.23 0.40 2.88
CA ALA A 128 8.13 1.35 3.55
C ALA A 128 8.29 1.03 5.04
N GLU A 129 7.21 0.63 5.72
CA GLU A 129 7.23 0.23 7.12
C GLU A 129 7.94 -1.11 7.32
N TYR A 130 7.74 -2.08 6.43
CA TYR A 130 8.51 -3.33 6.43
C TYR A 130 10.01 -3.10 6.31
N HIS A 131 10.44 -2.18 5.43
CA HIS A 131 11.85 -1.82 5.29
C HIS A 131 12.41 -1.14 6.56
N ARG A 132 11.63 -0.29 7.23
CA ARG A 132 12.03 0.34 8.51
C ARG A 132 12.12 -0.69 9.63
N ASN A 133 11.13 -1.56 9.76
CA ASN A 133 11.09 -2.61 10.78
C ASN A 133 12.24 -3.60 10.61
N ARG A 134 12.57 -3.97 9.37
CA ARG A 134 13.70 -4.87 9.08
C ARG A 134 15.06 -4.26 9.44
N VAL A 135 15.25 -2.95 9.22
CA VAL A 135 16.48 -2.25 9.62
C VAL A 135 16.57 -2.12 11.14
N ALA A 136 15.44 -1.91 11.83
CA ALA A 136 15.37 -1.88 13.29
C ALA A 136 15.59 -3.27 13.93
N GLU A 137 15.08 -4.36 13.34
CA GLU A 137 15.40 -5.73 13.78
C GLU A 137 16.90 -6.04 13.69
N GLN A 138 17.56 -5.60 12.61
CA GLN A 138 19.02 -5.78 12.42
C GLN A 138 19.86 -5.00 13.43
N ARG A 139 19.31 -3.89 13.97
CA ARG A 139 19.93 -3.10 15.03
C ARG A 139 19.63 -3.63 16.44
N GLY A 140 18.71 -4.59 16.56
CA GLY A 140 18.25 -5.13 17.84
C GLY A 140 17.17 -4.29 18.52
N ASP A 141 16.61 -3.30 17.83
CA ASP A 141 15.55 -2.42 18.36
C ASP A 141 14.17 -3.09 18.34
N LEU A 142 14.00 -4.13 17.51
CA LEU A 142 12.77 -4.92 17.38
C LEU A 142 13.08 -6.42 17.49
N LEU A 143 12.29 -7.12 18.30
CA LEU A 143 12.33 -8.58 18.43
C LEU A 143 11.03 -9.18 17.88
N ARG A 144 11.15 -10.30 17.16
CA ARG A 144 9.99 -11.06 16.69
C ARG A 144 9.13 -11.48 17.87
N ALA A 145 7.83 -11.22 17.78
CA ALA A 145 6.85 -11.53 18.85
C ALA A 145 6.90 -13.02 19.26
N ASP A 146 7.03 -13.95 18.31
CA ASP A 146 7.14 -15.39 18.59
C ASP A 146 8.36 -15.72 19.45
N ARG A 147 9.49 -15.04 19.19
CA ARG A 147 10.73 -15.24 19.95
C ARG A 147 10.61 -14.65 21.36
N MET A 148 9.98 -13.48 21.49
CA MET A 148 9.73 -12.88 22.79
C MET A 148 8.75 -13.72 23.62
N ARG A 149 7.70 -14.26 22.99
CA ARG A 149 6.75 -15.18 23.60
C ARG A 149 7.46 -16.41 24.16
N ALA A 150 8.26 -17.09 23.32
CA ALA A 150 8.99 -18.29 23.73
C ALA A 150 9.96 -17.98 24.89
N LEU A 151 10.69 -16.86 24.82
CA LEU A 151 11.59 -16.44 25.90
C LEU A 151 10.83 -16.22 27.22
N VAL A 152 9.71 -15.50 27.18
CA VAL A 152 8.90 -15.21 28.37
C VAL A 152 8.28 -16.49 28.95
N GLU A 153 7.82 -17.41 28.09
CA GLU A 153 7.33 -18.72 28.51
C GLU A 153 8.41 -19.54 29.22
N ASP A 154 9.58 -19.70 28.61
CA ASP A 154 10.72 -20.41 29.19
C ASP A 154 11.14 -19.80 30.54
N MET A 155 11.15 -18.46 30.64
CA MET A 155 11.46 -17.77 31.89
C MET A 155 10.45 -18.11 33.00
N PHE A 156 9.14 -18.11 32.70
CA PHE A 156 8.12 -18.42 33.70
C PHE A 156 8.10 -19.89 34.08
N VAL A 157 8.31 -20.81 33.14
CA VAL A 157 8.43 -22.24 33.42
C VAL A 157 9.61 -22.51 34.34
N THR A 158 10.79 -21.96 34.00
CA THR A 158 12.00 -22.12 34.81
C THR A 158 11.81 -21.54 36.20
N PHE A 159 11.31 -20.30 36.30
CA PHE A 159 11.06 -19.66 37.59
C PHE A 159 10.04 -20.43 38.44
N GLY A 160 8.97 -20.94 37.83
CA GLY A 160 7.96 -21.75 38.50
C GLY A 160 8.55 -23.02 39.11
N ALA A 161 9.36 -23.74 38.34
CA ALA A 161 10.03 -24.96 38.79
C ALA A 161 11.04 -24.70 39.93
N GLU A 162 11.81 -23.61 39.84
CA GLU A 162 12.73 -23.21 40.93
C GLU A 162 11.96 -22.85 42.21
N MET A 163 10.82 -22.16 42.12
CA MET A 163 9.99 -21.85 43.29
C MET A 163 9.34 -23.10 43.92
N ASP A 164 9.01 -24.12 43.14
CA ASP A 164 8.50 -25.40 43.66
C ASP A 164 9.56 -26.18 44.44
N THR A 165 10.80 -26.16 43.96
CA THR A 165 11.89 -26.97 44.51
C THR A 165 12.72 -26.25 45.58
N LEU A 166 12.59 -24.92 45.69
CA LEU A 166 13.30 -24.10 46.66
C LEU A 166 13.11 -24.56 48.12
N PRO A 167 11.91 -24.94 48.59
CA PRO A 167 11.73 -25.39 49.97
C PRO A 167 12.47 -26.70 50.27
N ASP A 168 12.46 -27.65 49.34
CA ASP A 168 13.17 -28.93 49.46
C ASP A 168 14.69 -28.70 49.46
N PHE A 169 15.16 -27.82 48.57
CA PHE A 169 16.56 -27.39 48.56
C PHE A 169 16.96 -26.77 49.90
N ALA A 170 16.12 -25.89 50.45
CA ALA A 170 16.40 -25.23 51.72
C ALA A 170 16.36 -26.20 52.92
N GLU A 171 15.46 -27.18 52.91
CA GLU A 171 15.43 -28.28 53.88
C GLU A 171 16.76 -29.05 53.86
N MET A 172 17.18 -29.49 52.67
CA MET A 172 18.39 -30.31 52.50
C MET A 172 19.66 -29.52 52.84
N GLN A 173 19.75 -28.25 52.42
CA GLN A 173 20.98 -27.46 52.50
C GLN A 173 21.13 -26.73 53.84
N PHE A 174 20.03 -26.32 54.47
CA PHE A 174 20.05 -25.53 55.71
C PHE A 174 19.48 -26.28 56.92
N GLY A 175 18.99 -27.51 56.74
CA GLY A 175 18.47 -28.35 57.82
C GLY A 175 17.19 -27.79 58.44
N LEU A 176 16.31 -27.21 57.63
CA LEU A 176 15.05 -26.64 58.11
C LEU A 176 14.15 -27.72 58.72
N SER A 177 13.45 -27.38 59.80
CA SER A 177 12.40 -28.25 60.35
C SER A 177 11.18 -28.29 59.42
N ALA A 178 10.38 -29.36 59.51
CA ALA A 178 9.15 -29.50 58.73
C ALA A 178 8.19 -28.29 58.84
N ALA A 179 8.10 -27.67 60.03
CA ALA A 179 7.30 -26.47 60.23
C ALA A 179 7.86 -25.24 59.49
N GLN A 180 9.20 -25.12 59.38
CA GLN A 180 9.85 -24.05 58.63
C GLN A 180 9.74 -24.27 57.12
N VAL A 181 9.83 -25.52 56.66
CA VAL A 181 9.62 -25.88 55.26
C VAL A 181 8.19 -25.53 54.82
N ALA A 182 7.19 -25.86 55.64
CA ALA A 182 5.80 -25.51 55.37
C ALA A 182 5.59 -23.98 55.26
N GLN A 183 6.20 -23.19 56.14
CA GLN A 183 6.15 -21.72 56.06
C GLN A 183 6.82 -21.19 54.78
N LEU A 184 7.92 -21.81 54.35
CA LEU A 184 8.63 -21.43 53.13
C LEU A 184 7.84 -21.81 51.87
N GLN A 185 7.22 -22.99 51.84
CA GLN A 185 6.29 -23.42 50.79
C GLN A 185 5.14 -22.42 50.65
N GLU A 186 4.47 -22.09 51.76
CA GLU A 186 3.38 -21.12 51.76
C GLU A 186 3.84 -19.76 51.23
N ARG A 187 5.04 -19.31 51.63
CA ARG A 187 5.61 -18.04 51.14
C ARG A 187 5.91 -18.06 49.64
N CYS A 188 6.40 -19.18 49.11
CA CYS A 188 6.66 -19.36 47.68
C CYS A 188 5.34 -19.38 46.87
N ASP A 189 4.30 -20.04 47.39
CA ASP A 189 2.97 -20.07 46.79
C ASP A 189 2.33 -18.68 46.76
N GLN A 190 2.40 -17.94 47.87
CA GLN A 190 1.95 -16.55 47.93
C GLN A 190 2.67 -15.67 46.91
N MET A 191 3.99 -15.85 46.73
CA MET A 191 4.76 -15.11 45.72
C MET A 191 4.27 -15.43 44.30
N ARG A 192 4.03 -16.70 43.99
CA ARG A 192 3.52 -17.12 42.68
C ARG A 192 2.12 -16.57 42.41
N GLN A 193 1.24 -16.58 43.41
CA GLN A 193 -0.08 -15.98 43.31
C GLN A 193 -0.01 -14.47 43.08
N GLU A 194 0.91 -13.77 43.75
CA GLU A 194 1.10 -12.33 43.57
C GLU A 194 1.64 -11.98 42.18
N VAL A 195 2.62 -12.73 41.67
CA VAL A 195 3.12 -12.58 40.30
C VAL A 195 1.99 -12.79 39.29
N ARG A 196 1.18 -13.84 39.47
CA ARG A 196 0.00 -14.09 38.64
C ARG A 196 -0.99 -12.92 38.70
N ARG A 197 -1.30 -12.42 39.89
CA ARG A 197 -2.20 -11.27 40.10
C ARG A 197 -1.69 -10.04 39.35
N LEU A 198 -0.39 -9.73 39.44
CA LEU A 198 0.22 -8.61 38.73
C LEU A 198 0.15 -8.77 37.21
N ILE A 199 0.39 -9.99 36.70
CA ILE A 199 0.28 -10.28 35.27
C ILE A 199 -1.18 -10.09 34.81
N GLU A 200 -2.15 -10.64 35.55
CA GLU A 200 -3.58 -10.47 35.25
C GLU A 200 -4.03 -9.01 35.35
N GLU A 201 -3.51 -8.24 36.32
CA GLU A 201 -3.82 -6.81 36.45
C GLU A 201 -3.27 -5.99 35.27
N ARG A 202 -2.05 -6.31 34.81
CA ARG A 202 -1.33 -5.54 33.77
C ARG A 202 -1.70 -5.97 32.36
N LEU A 203 -1.93 -7.26 32.12
CA LEU A 203 -2.28 -7.83 30.81
C LEU A 203 -3.77 -8.11 30.65
N GLY A 204 -4.50 -8.30 31.74
CA GLY A 204 -5.96 -8.52 31.74
C GLY A 204 -6.78 -7.26 31.49
N ARG A 205 -6.14 -6.08 31.37
CA ARG A 205 -6.71 -4.96 30.60
C ARG A 205 -6.63 -5.28 29.10
N GLY A 206 -7.35 -6.31 28.68
CA GLY A 206 -7.57 -6.63 27.28
C GLY A 206 -8.24 -5.44 26.60
N GLY A 207 -7.56 -4.90 25.59
CA GLY A 207 -8.06 -3.97 24.58
C GLY A 207 -9.12 -2.99 25.04
N ALA A 208 -8.70 -1.81 25.51
CA ALA A 208 -9.57 -0.64 25.37
C ALA A 208 -9.77 -0.41 23.86
N VAL A 209 -10.83 -0.99 23.30
CA VAL A 209 -11.49 -0.41 22.13
C VAL A 209 -11.86 0.99 22.60
N ILE A 210 -11.04 1.97 22.23
CA ILE A 210 -11.40 3.37 22.38
C ILE A 210 -12.57 3.52 21.40
N ALA A 211 -13.79 3.45 21.89
CA ALA A 211 -14.92 4.04 21.19
C ALA A 211 -14.53 5.51 21.01
N LEU A 212 -14.21 5.91 19.79
CA LEU A 212 -14.13 7.30 19.40
C LEU A 212 -15.49 7.90 19.73
N SER A 213 -15.58 8.53 20.89
CA SER A 213 -16.80 9.12 21.40
C SER A 213 -17.28 10.18 20.42
N ASP A 214 -18.51 10.00 19.91
CA ASP A 214 -19.27 11.04 19.26
C ASP A 214 -19.30 12.29 20.15
N ARG A 215 -18.47 13.26 19.78
CA ARG A 215 -18.61 14.65 20.18
C ARG A 215 -18.60 15.51 18.92
N GLN A 216 -19.60 15.33 18.08
CA GLN A 216 -20.12 16.46 17.33
C GLN A 216 -20.93 17.30 18.32
N GLY A 217 -20.26 18.32 18.86
CA GLY A 217 -20.92 19.37 19.60
C GLY A 217 -21.97 20.04 18.72
N GLU A 218 -23.18 20.11 19.24
CA GLU A 218 -24.17 21.11 18.88
C GLU A 218 -23.47 22.47 18.83
N MET A 219 -23.19 22.98 17.62
CA MET A 219 -23.00 24.41 17.43
C MET A 219 -24.36 25.02 17.22
N ALA A 220 -24.85 25.62 18.30
CA ALA A 220 -25.82 26.70 18.23
C ALA A 220 -25.32 27.78 17.25
N LEU A 221 -26.15 28.08 16.26
CA LEU A 221 -26.47 29.42 15.77
C LEU A 221 -27.82 29.38 15.06
#